data_AF-A0AAD3QV28-F1
#
_entry.id   AF-A0AAD3QV28-F1
#
_cell.length_a   1.000
_cell.length_b   1.000
_cell.length_c   1.000
_cell.angle_alpha   90.00
_cell.angle_beta   90.00
_cell.angle_gamma   90.00
#
_symmetry.space_group_name_H-M   'P 1'
#
loop_
_entity.id
_entity.type
_entity.pdbx_description
1 polymer ?
#
loop_
_entity_poly.entity_id
_entity_poly.type
_entity_poly.pdbx_seq_one_letter_code
_entity_poly.pdbx_strand_id
1 'polypeptide(L)'
;MFALVLIILVLPCSSLEGEDSVRNSVCLCDGSSCSSGDRCFGQQCFTSLSILNGTSVLQKGCILGNEEGSLRCSSPPSPELVIECCSGNLCNMNVSLQSPMKDVELSAGRPVLRDQECVCEGGVCERDHRCAGQQCFSSLKMIDGVAVQQKGCLRDDEEGRATCAMPPSSAHVVKCCQGHLCNMNVTVQAPGKEEEVKPLIRQEHECVCEGSSCGTGNRCMGHQCFSSLTANAGSLVYQKGCFKVYEQSTLTCKTPPSRDQIVECCQGPLCNMNSTVELPVKADELPNYSVTTLAIVIVAPIIVLIILSAIAILVFRRIHHNQMERLTSRDAEYGTIDGLIASNVGESTLA
;
A
#
# COMPACT_ATOMS: atom_id res chain seq x y z
N MET A 1 2.70 -59.29 -0.95
CA MET A 1 2.37 -58.73 0.39
C MET A 1 3.57 -58.19 1.17
N PHE A 2 4.83 -58.35 0.71
CA PHE A 2 6.02 -57.79 1.37
C PHE A 2 6.56 -56.48 0.78
N ALA A 3 6.07 -56.03 -0.39
CA ALA A 3 6.49 -54.77 -1.01
C ALA A 3 5.74 -53.52 -0.47
N LEU A 4 4.67 -53.72 0.30
CA LEU A 4 3.85 -52.65 0.87
C LEU A 4 4.37 -52.13 2.22
N VAL A 5 5.32 -52.84 2.84
CA VAL A 5 5.85 -52.50 4.17
C VAL A 5 7.15 -51.68 4.09
N LEU A 6 7.91 -51.80 3.00
CA LEU A 6 9.18 -51.08 2.82
C LEU A 6 9.02 -49.63 2.34
N ILE A 7 7.84 -49.23 1.84
CA ILE A 7 7.56 -47.83 1.48
C ILE A 7 7.11 -47.01 2.70
N ILE A 8 6.75 -47.67 3.81
CA ILE A 8 6.25 -46.99 5.03
C ILE A 8 7.41 -46.64 6.01
N LEU A 9 8.60 -47.20 5.84
CA LEU A 9 9.70 -47.09 6.83
C LEU A 9 10.88 -46.18 6.44
N VAL A 10 10.79 -45.43 5.33
CA VAL A 10 11.76 -44.37 4.97
C VAL A 10 11.09 -42.99 4.82
N LEU A 11 9.87 -42.85 5.33
CA LEU A 11 9.23 -41.55 5.54
C LEU A 11 9.65 -41.02 6.92
N PRO A 12 10.57 -40.04 7.03
CA PRO A 12 10.45 -39.09 8.10
C PRO A 12 9.07 -38.44 7.95
N CYS A 13 8.30 -38.46 9.04
CA CYS A 13 6.97 -37.89 9.14
C CYS A 13 6.94 -36.50 8.48
N SER A 14 6.27 -36.43 7.34
CA SER A 14 6.14 -35.23 6.53
C SER A 14 5.33 -34.17 7.28
N SER A 15 5.93 -33.01 7.55
CA SER A 15 5.24 -31.75 7.29
C SER A 15 6.03 -31.08 6.17
N LEU A 16 5.93 -31.67 4.98
CA LEU A 16 6.41 -31.03 3.76
C LEU A 16 5.29 -30.08 3.35
N GLU A 17 5.54 -28.78 3.51
CA GLU A 17 4.67 -27.72 3.00
C GLU A 17 4.59 -27.88 1.48
N GLY A 18 3.55 -28.59 1.06
CA GLY A 18 3.17 -28.73 -0.34
C GLY A 18 2.54 -27.45 -0.85
N GLU A 19 2.90 -27.16 -2.09
CA GLU A 19 2.09 -26.50 -3.11
C GLU A 19 1.86 -25.00 -2.94
N ASP A 20 2.33 -24.25 -3.94
CA ASP A 20 1.72 -23.05 -4.53
C ASP A 20 0.28 -23.34 -5.05
N SER A 21 -0.49 -24.09 -4.28
CA SER A 21 -1.91 -23.83 -4.17
C SER A 21 -1.96 -22.44 -3.59
N VAL A 22 -2.45 -21.47 -4.37
CA VAL A 22 -2.93 -20.18 -3.87
C VAL A 22 -3.55 -20.45 -2.51
N ARG A 23 -2.81 -20.14 -1.43
CA ARG A 23 -3.10 -20.69 -0.10
C ARG A 23 -4.35 -19.99 0.37
N ASN A 24 -5.50 -20.59 0.05
CA ASN A 24 -6.79 -20.03 0.39
C ASN A 24 -6.87 -20.02 1.90
N SER A 25 -6.77 -18.81 2.45
CA SER A 25 -6.93 -18.55 3.86
C SER A 25 -8.39 -18.76 4.21
N VAL A 26 -8.64 -19.49 5.30
CA VAL A 26 -9.97 -19.59 5.90
C VAL A 26 -10.26 -18.26 6.59
N CYS A 27 -11.23 -17.50 6.13
CA CYS A 27 -11.60 -16.22 6.72
C CYS A 27 -12.89 -16.34 7.51
N LEU A 28 -13.06 -15.52 8.54
CA LEU A 28 -14.37 -15.31 9.14
C LEU A 28 -15.25 -14.54 8.15
N CYS A 29 -16.45 -15.04 7.86
CA CYS A 29 -17.43 -14.39 7.00
C CYS A 29 -18.59 -13.91 7.88
N ASP A 30 -18.84 -12.62 7.89
CA ASP A 30 -19.92 -12.01 8.65
C ASP A 30 -20.49 -10.84 7.84
N GLY A 31 -21.77 -10.92 7.47
CA GLY A 31 -22.47 -9.91 6.65
C GLY A 31 -23.36 -10.48 5.55
N SER A 32 -24.01 -9.59 4.80
CA SER A 32 -25.06 -9.94 3.81
C SER A 32 -24.55 -10.72 2.60
N SER A 33 -23.22 -10.72 2.35
CA SER A 33 -22.59 -11.44 1.25
C SER A 33 -22.20 -12.89 1.59
N CYS A 34 -22.40 -13.34 2.82
CA CYS A 34 -22.06 -14.69 3.27
C CYS A 34 -23.23 -15.66 3.04
N SER A 35 -23.03 -16.71 2.25
CA SER A 35 -24.03 -17.76 2.03
C SER A 35 -24.06 -18.71 3.23
N SER A 36 -24.97 -18.47 4.19
CA SER A 36 -25.34 -19.40 5.29
C SER A 36 -24.22 -19.91 6.21
N GLY A 37 -22.97 -19.51 6.00
CA GLY A 37 -21.79 -20.06 6.68
C GLY A 37 -20.89 -18.95 7.21
N ASP A 38 -20.41 -19.15 8.43
CA ASP A 38 -19.56 -18.19 9.16
C ASP A 38 -18.12 -18.12 8.63
N ARG A 39 -17.82 -18.87 7.57
CA ARG A 39 -16.46 -19.04 7.04
C ARG A 39 -16.47 -18.99 5.53
N CYS A 40 -15.43 -18.41 4.97
CA CYS A 40 -15.21 -18.43 3.53
C CYS A 40 -13.72 -18.59 3.20
N PHE A 41 -13.41 -18.95 1.95
CA PHE A 41 -12.06 -19.31 1.51
C PHE A 41 -11.63 -18.34 0.41
N GLY A 42 -10.51 -17.65 0.60
CA GLY A 42 -9.96 -16.75 -0.41
C GLY A 42 -8.48 -16.45 -0.17
N GLN A 43 -7.88 -15.67 -1.06
CA GLN A 43 -6.45 -15.35 -0.99
C GLN A 43 -6.14 -14.45 0.20
N GLN A 44 -7.04 -13.51 0.47
CA GLN A 44 -6.95 -12.55 1.58
C GLN A 44 -8.27 -12.51 2.32
N CYS A 45 -8.21 -12.23 3.61
CA CYS A 45 -9.38 -11.89 4.41
C CYS A 45 -9.50 -10.38 4.49
N PHE A 46 -10.73 -9.89 4.61
CA PHE A 46 -10.98 -8.49 4.89
C PHE A 46 -11.90 -8.32 6.09
N THR A 47 -11.72 -7.20 6.78
CA THR A 47 -12.74 -6.57 7.62
C THR A 47 -13.00 -5.21 7.01
N SER A 48 -14.26 -4.88 6.77
CA SER A 48 -14.66 -3.57 6.26
C SER A 48 -15.72 -2.96 7.16
N LEU A 49 -15.66 -1.66 7.30
CA LEU A 49 -16.64 -0.88 8.01
C LEU A 49 -17.12 0.24 7.11
N SER A 50 -18.39 0.18 6.73
CA SER A 50 -19.02 1.19 5.89
C SER A 50 -20.07 1.97 6.67
N ILE A 51 -20.24 3.25 6.34
CA ILE A 51 -21.29 4.10 6.91
C ILE A 51 -22.37 4.27 5.84
N LEU A 52 -23.48 3.53 5.96
CA LEU A 52 -24.63 3.68 5.08
C LEU A 52 -25.73 4.43 5.84
N ASN A 53 -26.10 5.63 5.39
CA ASN A 53 -27.16 6.46 6.02
C ASN A 53 -26.97 6.68 7.54
N GLY A 54 -25.73 6.86 8.00
CA GLY A 54 -25.42 7.08 9.42
C GLY A 54 -25.36 5.81 10.29
N THR A 55 -25.66 4.65 9.73
CA THR A 55 -25.48 3.34 10.39
C THR A 55 -24.17 2.70 9.96
N SER A 56 -23.33 2.32 10.94
CA SER A 56 -22.08 1.60 10.70
C SER A 56 -22.37 0.13 10.46
N VAL A 57 -22.01 -0.39 9.29
CA VAL A 57 -22.13 -1.80 8.93
C VAL A 57 -20.74 -2.41 8.91
N LEU A 58 -20.46 -3.28 9.88
CA LEU A 58 -19.25 -4.10 9.89
C LEU A 58 -19.49 -5.33 9.03
N GLN A 59 -18.56 -5.64 8.14
CA GLN A 59 -18.58 -6.81 7.31
C GLN A 59 -17.21 -7.47 7.31
N LYS A 60 -17.21 -8.81 7.31
CA LYS A 60 -16.01 -9.64 7.21
C LYS A 60 -16.20 -10.63 6.08
N GLY A 61 -15.11 -10.95 5.40
CA GLY A 61 -15.15 -11.95 4.35
C GLY A 61 -13.79 -12.24 3.78
N CYS A 62 -13.80 -12.83 2.59
CA CYS A 62 -12.63 -13.26 1.85
C CYS A 62 -12.66 -12.65 0.45
N ILE A 63 -11.46 -12.45 -0.08
CA ILE A 63 -11.23 -11.92 -1.41
C ILE A 63 -10.76 -13.07 -2.28
N LEU A 64 -11.58 -13.40 -3.28
CA LEU A 64 -11.19 -14.28 -4.36
C LEU A 64 -10.24 -13.49 -5.27
N GLY A 65 -9.13 -14.11 -5.68
CA GLY A 65 -8.06 -13.47 -6.47
C GLY A 65 -8.45 -13.07 -7.89
N ASN A 66 -9.55 -12.34 -8.03
CA ASN A 66 -9.96 -11.67 -9.25
C ASN A 66 -9.74 -10.16 -9.09
N GLU A 67 -9.50 -9.45 -10.19
CA GLU A 67 -8.97 -8.09 -10.20
C GLU A 67 -9.85 -7.07 -9.43
N GLU A 68 -11.16 -7.30 -9.34
CA GLU A 68 -12.11 -6.46 -8.59
C GLU A 68 -11.95 -6.57 -7.06
N GLY A 69 -11.48 -7.73 -6.57
CA GLY A 69 -11.27 -7.99 -5.15
C GLY A 69 -10.00 -7.34 -4.61
N SER A 70 -8.92 -7.35 -5.41
CA SER A 70 -7.62 -6.77 -5.06
C SER A 70 -7.66 -5.23 -4.95
N LEU A 71 -8.62 -4.58 -5.62
CA LEU A 71 -8.84 -3.14 -5.55
C LEU A 71 -9.34 -2.69 -4.16
N ARG A 72 -10.04 -3.55 -3.40
CA ARG A 72 -10.56 -3.19 -2.08
C ARG A 72 -9.46 -3.00 -1.02
N CYS A 73 -8.38 -3.76 -1.10
CA CYS A 73 -7.25 -3.64 -0.17
C CYS A 73 -6.19 -2.63 -0.63
N SER A 74 -6.26 -2.21 -1.90
CA SER A 74 -5.31 -1.26 -2.50
C SER A 74 -5.85 0.17 -2.54
N SER A 75 -7.12 0.36 -2.17
CA SER A 75 -7.77 1.68 -2.19
C SER A 75 -7.42 2.47 -0.92
N PRO A 76 -7.10 3.78 -1.05
CA PRO A 76 -6.86 4.62 0.11
C PRO A 76 -8.11 4.72 1.00
N PRO A 77 -7.96 4.78 2.33
CA PRO A 77 -9.09 4.84 3.25
C PRO A 77 -9.89 6.13 3.02
N SER A 78 -11.22 6.00 2.93
CA SER A 78 -12.15 7.11 2.79
C SER A 78 -12.96 7.29 4.08
N PRO A 79 -13.53 8.48 4.35
CA PRO A 79 -14.33 8.72 5.55
C PRO A 79 -15.61 7.87 5.63
N GLU A 80 -16.05 7.27 4.52
CA GLU A 80 -17.27 6.46 4.44
C GLU A 80 -17.00 4.95 4.43
N LEU A 81 -15.76 4.53 4.17
CA LEU A 81 -15.38 3.13 4.00
C LEU A 81 -13.93 2.88 4.47
N VAL A 82 -13.80 2.13 5.56
CA VAL A 82 -12.52 1.62 6.07
C VAL A 82 -12.44 0.13 5.76
N ILE A 83 -11.36 -0.30 5.12
CA ILE A 83 -11.11 -1.71 4.79
C ILE A 83 -9.72 -2.07 5.30
N GLU A 84 -9.64 -3.15 6.08
CA GLU A 84 -8.39 -3.74 6.52
C GLU A 84 -8.31 -5.16 5.98
N CYS A 85 -7.20 -5.47 5.32
CA CYS A 85 -6.97 -6.77 4.71
C CYS A 85 -5.78 -7.46 5.37
N CYS A 86 -5.92 -8.77 5.56
CA CYS A 86 -4.88 -9.59 6.15
C CYS A 86 -4.77 -10.93 5.41
N SER A 87 -3.60 -11.54 5.50
CA SER A 87 -3.33 -12.85 4.92
C SER A 87 -3.12 -13.87 6.04
N GLY A 88 -3.67 -15.08 5.90
CA GLY A 88 -3.59 -16.14 6.89
C GLY A 88 -4.94 -16.57 7.45
N ASN A 89 -4.99 -17.79 8.00
CA ASN A 89 -6.21 -18.39 8.51
C ASN A 89 -6.77 -17.61 9.71
N LEU A 90 -8.04 -17.20 9.59
CA LEU A 90 -8.85 -16.49 10.57
C LEU A 90 -8.21 -15.19 11.06
N CYS A 91 -7.33 -14.58 10.26
CA CYS A 91 -6.64 -13.35 10.63
C CYS A 91 -7.61 -12.19 10.89
N ASN A 92 -8.80 -12.22 10.26
CA ASN A 92 -9.83 -11.21 10.43
C ASN A 92 -10.80 -11.49 11.61
N MET A 93 -10.59 -12.56 12.41
CA MET A 93 -11.52 -12.94 13.48
C MET A 93 -11.53 -11.94 14.65
N ASN A 94 -10.35 -11.50 15.09
CA ASN A 94 -10.20 -10.57 16.23
C ASN A 94 -10.06 -9.10 15.80
N VAL A 95 -10.31 -8.80 14.53
CA VAL A 95 -10.18 -7.43 13.99
C VAL A 95 -11.48 -6.68 14.26
N SER A 96 -11.48 -5.80 15.26
CA SER A 96 -12.56 -4.85 15.50
C SER A 96 -12.22 -3.54 14.81
N LEU A 97 -12.87 -3.25 13.67
CA LEU A 97 -12.83 -1.91 13.09
C LEU A 97 -13.81 -1.05 13.88
N GLN A 98 -13.30 -0.07 14.61
CA GLN A 98 -14.10 1.03 15.12
C GLN A 98 -14.31 2.03 13.99
N SER A 99 -15.53 2.57 13.88
CA SER A 99 -15.72 3.66 12.94
C SER A 99 -14.91 4.83 13.43
N PRO A 100 -14.37 5.67 12.53
CA PRO A 100 -13.81 6.96 12.93
C PRO A 100 -14.84 7.86 13.65
N MET A 101 -16.08 7.40 13.83
CA MET A 101 -17.17 8.07 14.53
C MET A 101 -17.68 7.37 15.81
N LYS A 102 -17.15 6.19 16.21
CA LYS A 102 -17.71 5.44 17.35
C LYS A 102 -16.67 5.04 18.41
N ASP A 103 -15.71 5.93 18.63
CA ASP A 103 -15.16 6.21 19.96
C ASP A 103 -15.58 7.63 20.41
N VAL A 104 -16.84 7.99 20.10
CA VAL A 104 -17.57 8.97 20.88
C VAL A 104 -18.16 8.22 22.06
N GLU A 105 -17.29 7.75 22.95
CA GLU A 105 -17.73 7.55 24.33
C GLU A 105 -17.99 8.95 24.89
N LEU A 106 -19.25 9.16 25.25
CA LEU A 106 -19.81 10.39 25.75
C LEU A 106 -19.21 10.67 27.12
N SER A 107 -17.97 11.18 27.16
CA SER A 107 -17.32 11.68 28.37
C SER A 107 -16.42 12.85 27.99
N ALA A 108 -17.03 14.04 28.01
CA ALA A 108 -16.38 15.34 28.13
C ALA A 108 -15.17 15.62 27.21
N GLY A 109 -15.45 15.93 25.94
CA GLY A 109 -14.76 17.01 25.22
C GLY A 109 -13.42 16.69 24.52
N ARG A 110 -13.50 16.65 23.18
CA ARG A 110 -12.45 16.71 22.14
C ARG A 110 -11.70 15.41 21.77
N PRO A 111 -11.40 15.21 20.46
CA PRO A 111 -10.68 14.05 19.98
C PRO A 111 -9.20 14.11 20.38
N VAL A 112 -8.65 12.98 20.84
CA VAL A 112 -7.21 12.80 21.10
C VAL A 112 -6.47 12.90 19.76
N LEU A 113 -5.75 13.99 19.56
CA LEU A 113 -4.89 14.20 18.39
C LEU A 113 -3.75 13.16 18.40
N ARG A 114 -3.41 12.58 17.24
CA ARG A 114 -2.22 11.71 17.13
C ARG A 114 -0.94 12.55 17.27
N ASP A 115 0.12 11.94 17.77
CA ASP A 115 1.44 12.57 17.77
C ASP A 115 1.92 12.80 16.33
N GLN A 116 2.41 14.01 16.09
CA GLN A 116 2.93 14.49 14.82
C GLN A 116 4.34 14.99 15.04
N GLU A 117 5.21 14.80 14.05
CA GLU A 117 6.55 15.36 14.10
C GLU A 117 6.50 16.86 13.75
N CYS A 118 7.19 17.67 14.54
CA CYS A 118 7.29 19.12 14.42
C CYS A 118 8.75 19.54 14.33
N VAL A 119 8.99 20.73 13.78
CA VAL A 119 10.30 21.38 13.80
C VAL A 119 10.55 21.96 15.19
N CYS A 120 11.74 21.73 15.73
CA CYS A 120 12.18 22.23 17.02
C CYS A 120 13.40 23.15 16.82
N GLU A 121 13.23 24.44 17.15
CA GLU A 121 14.28 25.46 17.09
C GLU A 121 14.27 26.27 18.40
N GLY A 122 15.45 26.48 18.98
CA GLY A 122 15.64 27.24 20.23
C GLY A 122 16.38 26.47 21.31
N GLY A 123 16.49 27.07 22.51
CA GLY A 123 17.36 26.58 23.59
C GLY A 123 16.90 25.29 24.30
N VAL A 124 15.72 24.76 23.96
CA VAL A 124 15.12 23.56 24.59
C VAL A 124 15.19 22.34 23.68
N CYS A 125 15.68 22.49 22.44
CA CYS A 125 15.67 21.42 21.45
C CYS A 125 16.92 20.54 21.54
N GLU A 126 16.74 19.21 21.51
CA GLU A 126 17.83 18.25 21.34
C GLU A 126 18.36 18.25 19.90
N ARG A 127 19.48 17.54 19.66
CA ARG A 127 20.32 17.64 18.45
C ARG A 127 19.60 17.41 17.12
N ASP A 128 18.46 16.73 17.10
CA ASP A 128 17.76 16.33 15.87
C ASP A 128 16.82 17.41 15.31
N HIS A 129 16.70 18.59 15.97
CA HIS A 129 15.86 19.71 15.53
C HIS A 129 14.40 19.33 15.25
N ARG A 130 13.94 18.22 15.83
CA ARG A 130 12.62 17.63 15.65
C ARG A 130 12.05 17.23 17.00
N CYS A 131 10.74 17.24 17.11
CA CYS A 131 10.07 16.72 18.30
C CYS A 131 8.67 16.20 17.97
N ALA A 132 8.11 15.32 18.80
CA ALA A 132 6.81 14.70 18.60
C ALA A 132 5.77 15.27 19.57
N GLY A 133 4.61 15.68 19.05
CA GLY A 133 3.46 16.09 19.86
C GLY A 133 2.19 16.27 19.05
N GLN A 134 1.07 16.50 19.72
CA GLN A 134 -0.25 16.65 19.09
C GLN A 134 -0.39 17.94 18.27
N GLN A 135 0.34 18.99 18.66
CA GLN A 135 0.34 20.28 17.99
C GLN A 135 1.76 20.80 17.82
N CYS A 136 2.02 21.53 16.74
CA CYS A 136 3.27 22.24 16.56
C CYS A 136 3.07 23.73 16.85
N PHE A 137 4.10 24.41 17.33
CA PHE A 137 4.08 25.86 17.52
C PHE A 137 5.27 26.56 16.90
N SER A 138 5.08 27.84 16.62
CA SER A 138 6.12 28.84 16.37
C SER A 138 5.80 30.06 17.21
N SER A 139 6.77 30.58 17.94
CA SER A 139 6.61 31.76 18.79
C SER A 139 7.73 32.77 18.59
N LEU A 140 7.43 34.02 18.93
CA LEU A 140 8.37 35.12 18.99
C LEU A 140 8.19 35.81 20.34
N LYS A 141 9.28 35.89 21.10
CA LYS A 141 9.32 36.51 22.43
C LYS A 141 10.36 37.64 22.44
N MET A 142 9.98 38.80 22.93
CA MET A 142 10.90 39.91 23.14
C MET A 142 11.58 39.75 24.50
N ILE A 143 12.89 39.54 24.52
CA ILE A 143 13.72 39.46 25.73
C ILE A 143 14.74 40.59 25.64
N ASP A 144 14.71 41.53 26.59
CA ASP A 144 15.63 42.69 26.64
C ASP A 144 15.72 43.49 25.32
N GLY A 145 14.59 43.60 24.60
CA GLY A 145 14.51 44.31 23.31
C GLY A 145 14.97 43.48 22.10
N VAL A 146 15.42 42.24 22.29
CA VAL A 146 15.81 41.31 21.23
C VAL A 146 14.67 40.34 20.97
N ALA A 147 14.32 40.15 19.68
CA ALA A 147 13.33 39.16 19.27
C ALA A 147 13.96 37.76 19.23
N VAL A 148 13.46 36.87 20.09
CA VAL A 148 13.86 35.46 20.12
C VAL A 148 12.75 34.62 19.51
N GLN A 149 13.05 33.89 18.44
CA GLN A 149 12.13 32.92 17.83
C GLN A 149 12.33 31.54 18.44
N GLN A 150 11.23 30.81 18.60
CA GLN A 150 11.24 29.44 19.07
C GLN A 150 10.20 28.61 18.33
N LYS A 151 10.53 27.36 18.06
CA LYS A 151 9.61 26.37 17.49
C LYS A 151 9.66 25.09 18.30
N GLY A 152 8.56 24.35 18.30
CA GLY A 152 8.51 23.04 18.93
C GLY A 152 7.14 22.39 18.84
N CYS A 153 6.90 21.46 19.73
CA CYS A 153 5.69 20.66 19.85
C CYS A 153 5.03 20.90 21.20
N LEU A 154 3.71 20.77 21.22
CA LEU A 154 2.87 20.86 22.39
C LEU A 154 2.03 19.60 22.50
N ARG A 155 1.77 19.21 23.75
CA ARG A 155 0.79 18.18 24.06
C ARG A 155 -0.61 18.77 24.01
N ASP A 156 -1.61 17.93 23.74
CA ASP A 156 -3.02 18.35 23.86
C ASP A 156 -3.50 18.26 25.33
N ASP A 157 -2.75 18.91 26.22
CA ASP A 157 -3.07 19.12 27.63
C ASP A 157 -3.46 20.58 27.88
N GLU A 158 -3.88 20.89 29.11
CA GLU A 158 -4.29 22.25 29.49
C GLU A 158 -3.20 23.30 29.21
N GLU A 159 -1.92 22.94 29.39
CA GLU A 159 -0.79 23.84 29.20
C GLU A 159 -0.49 24.10 27.71
N GLY A 160 -0.51 23.06 26.87
CA GLY A 160 -0.39 23.22 25.42
C GLY A 160 -1.56 24.01 24.84
N ARG A 161 -2.79 23.74 25.30
CA ARG A 161 -3.98 24.49 24.90
C ARG A 161 -3.92 25.96 25.32
N ALA A 162 -3.52 26.24 26.56
CA ALA A 162 -3.35 27.61 27.04
C ALA A 162 -2.30 28.36 26.21
N THR A 163 -1.20 27.68 25.83
CA THR A 163 -0.16 28.25 24.97
C THR A 163 -0.71 28.69 23.63
N CYS A 164 -1.47 27.83 22.94
CA CYS A 164 -2.06 28.16 21.65
C CYS A 164 -3.24 29.14 21.72
N ALA A 165 -3.88 29.27 22.89
CA ALA A 165 -4.97 30.21 23.12
C ALA A 165 -4.49 31.62 23.54
N MET A 166 -3.20 31.80 23.81
CA MET A 166 -2.67 33.12 24.21
C MET A 166 -2.85 34.15 23.07
N PRO A 167 -3.50 35.29 23.33
CA PRO A 167 -3.65 36.33 22.34
C PRO A 167 -2.29 36.96 22.01
N PRO A 168 -2.06 37.37 20.74
CA PRO A 168 -0.82 38.01 20.32
C PRO A 168 -0.62 39.35 21.02
N SER A 169 0.59 39.59 21.53
CA SER A 169 1.00 40.85 22.17
C SER A 169 2.30 41.37 21.55
N SER A 170 2.66 42.62 21.85
CA SER A 170 3.94 43.20 21.40
C SER A 170 5.18 42.50 21.98
N ALA A 171 5.02 41.79 23.11
CA ALA A 171 6.10 41.09 23.79
C ALA A 171 6.14 39.59 23.49
N HIS A 172 5.01 38.99 23.12
CA HIS A 172 4.91 37.55 22.86
C HIS A 172 3.80 37.25 21.84
N VAL A 173 4.16 36.53 20.79
CA VAL A 173 3.24 36.01 19.77
C VAL A 173 3.51 34.53 19.57
N VAL A 174 2.45 33.74 19.50
CA VAL A 174 2.52 32.30 19.24
C VAL A 174 1.50 31.91 18.17
N LYS A 175 1.90 31.02 17.26
CA LYS A 175 1.04 30.40 16.26
C LYS A 175 1.15 28.89 16.39
N CYS A 176 0.02 28.23 16.49
CA CYS A 176 -0.06 26.78 16.53
C CYS A 176 -0.69 26.21 15.26
N CYS A 177 -0.27 25.01 14.88
CA CYS A 177 -0.83 24.28 13.76
C CYS A 177 -0.87 22.77 14.08
N GLN A 178 -1.73 22.07 13.35
CA GLN A 178 -1.86 20.61 13.39
C GLN A 178 -1.47 20.08 12.01
N GLY A 179 -0.51 19.17 11.96
CA GLY A 179 0.04 18.60 10.72
C GLY A 179 1.51 18.20 10.90
N HIS A 180 1.94 17.16 10.19
CA HIS A 180 3.36 16.78 10.13
C HIS A 180 4.19 17.95 9.59
N LEU A 181 5.17 18.40 10.37
CA LEU A 181 6.09 19.51 10.10
C LEU A 181 5.40 20.81 9.70
N CYS A 182 4.17 21.03 10.16
CA CYS A 182 3.37 22.19 9.75
C CYS A 182 4.01 23.53 10.17
N ASN A 183 4.89 23.52 11.17
CA ASN A 183 5.58 24.71 11.68
C ASN A 183 6.93 25.00 10.99
N MET A 184 7.34 24.23 9.97
CA MET A 184 8.61 24.44 9.25
C MET A 184 8.67 25.84 8.65
N ASN A 185 7.70 26.20 7.81
CA ASN A 185 7.70 27.48 7.08
C ASN A 185 6.89 28.59 7.78
N VAL A 186 6.62 28.45 9.08
CA VAL A 186 5.89 29.44 9.88
C VAL A 186 6.86 30.39 10.56
N THR A 187 6.93 31.64 10.09
CA THR A 187 7.62 32.74 10.77
C THR A 187 6.62 33.64 11.47
N VAL A 188 6.89 33.96 12.73
CA VAL A 188 6.05 34.85 13.54
C VAL A 188 6.68 36.24 13.58
N GLN A 189 5.88 37.28 13.36
CA GLN A 189 6.31 38.68 13.48
C GLN A 189 5.50 39.33 14.61
N ALA A 190 6.12 40.28 15.33
CA ALA A 190 5.43 41.06 16.34
C ALA A 190 4.30 41.89 15.69
N PRO A 191 3.18 42.16 16.38
CA PRO A 191 2.14 43.04 15.87
C PRO A 191 2.67 44.49 15.93
N GLY A 192 3.43 44.86 14.91
CA GLY A 192 3.66 46.25 14.55
C GLY A 192 2.48 46.73 13.73
N LYS A 193 2.10 48.01 13.88
CA LYS A 193 1.09 48.68 13.06
C LYS A 193 1.22 48.23 11.62
N GLU A 194 0.10 47.91 10.97
CA GLU A 194 0.01 47.72 9.53
C GLU A 194 0.60 48.95 8.84
N GLU A 195 1.92 48.96 8.64
CA GLU A 195 2.52 49.76 7.60
C GLU A 195 2.02 49.10 6.32
N GLU A 196 1.03 49.75 5.74
CA GLU A 196 0.68 49.71 4.34
C GLU A 196 1.91 49.32 3.54
N VAL A 197 2.00 48.04 3.15
CA VAL A 197 3.12 47.52 2.38
C VAL A 197 3.03 48.21 1.03
N LYS A 198 3.72 49.34 0.91
CA LYS A 198 4.10 49.95 -0.36
C LYS A 198 4.56 48.80 -1.25
N PRO A 199 4.07 48.68 -2.49
CA PRO A 199 4.43 47.55 -3.34
C PRO A 199 5.93 47.62 -3.58
N LEU A 200 6.68 46.87 -2.77
CA LEU A 200 8.07 46.55 -3.04
C LEU A 200 8.04 45.97 -4.43
N ILE A 201 8.73 46.64 -5.36
CA ILE A 201 9.05 46.07 -6.66
C ILE A 201 9.80 44.78 -6.33
N ARG A 202 9.07 43.66 -6.31
CA ARG A 202 9.61 42.36 -5.90
C ARG A 202 10.56 41.95 -6.99
N GLN A 203 11.85 42.09 -6.70
CA GLN A 203 12.90 41.83 -7.67
C GLN A 203 12.82 40.37 -8.11
N GLU A 204 12.80 40.14 -9.41
CA GLU A 204 12.93 38.80 -9.94
C GLU A 204 14.38 38.34 -9.80
N HIS A 205 14.55 37.08 -9.42
CA HIS A 205 15.84 36.42 -9.30
C HIS A 205 15.96 35.33 -10.35
N GLU A 206 17.18 35.12 -10.83
CA GLU A 206 17.50 33.97 -11.68
C GLU A 206 17.53 32.72 -10.80
N CYS A 207 16.87 31.64 -11.23
CA CYS A 207 16.81 30.36 -10.55
C CYS A 207 17.28 29.25 -11.49
N VAL A 208 17.69 28.12 -10.92
CA VAL A 208 17.87 26.88 -11.68
C VAL A 208 16.51 26.32 -12.07
N CYS A 209 16.38 25.88 -13.31
CA CYS A 209 15.22 25.17 -13.82
C CYS A 209 15.66 23.78 -14.28
N GLU A 210 15.12 22.73 -13.65
CA GLU A 210 15.38 21.33 -13.97
C GLU A 210 14.08 20.53 -13.91
N GLY A 211 13.86 19.64 -14.88
CA GLY A 211 12.68 18.76 -14.94
C GLY A 211 11.72 19.12 -16.07
N SER A 212 10.56 18.44 -16.09
CA SER A 212 9.58 18.53 -17.18
C SER A 212 8.86 19.87 -17.30
N SER A 213 8.87 20.69 -16.25
CA SER A 213 8.29 22.04 -16.24
C SER A 213 9.21 23.09 -16.88
N CYS A 214 10.46 22.73 -17.16
CA CYS A 214 11.44 23.58 -17.81
C CYS A 214 11.45 23.28 -19.30
N GLY A 215 11.43 24.34 -20.13
CA GLY A 215 11.56 24.20 -21.58
C GLY A 215 12.98 23.81 -22.00
N THR A 216 13.51 24.42 -23.05
CA THR A 216 14.91 24.21 -23.49
C THR A 216 15.97 24.90 -22.62
N GLY A 217 15.56 25.65 -21.59
CA GLY A 217 16.45 26.45 -20.75
C GLY A 217 16.63 25.86 -19.35
N ASN A 218 17.86 25.94 -18.84
CA ASN A 218 18.24 25.48 -17.49
C ASN A 218 18.09 26.57 -16.42
N ARG A 219 17.57 27.74 -16.81
CA ARG A 219 17.45 28.94 -15.99
C ARG A 219 16.06 29.53 -16.17
N CYS A 220 15.52 30.13 -15.11
CA CYS A 220 14.27 30.86 -15.19
C CYS A 220 14.28 32.08 -14.25
N MET A 221 13.47 33.10 -14.56
CA MET A 221 13.32 34.31 -13.75
C MET A 221 11.99 34.28 -13.00
N GLY A 222 12.03 34.52 -11.68
CA GLY A 222 10.83 34.62 -10.86
C GLY A 222 11.10 35.25 -9.49
N HIS A 223 10.06 35.50 -8.72
CA HIS A 223 10.19 36.11 -7.38
C HIS A 223 10.76 35.14 -6.34
N GLN A 224 10.60 33.83 -6.55
CA GLN A 224 11.03 32.81 -5.61
C GLN A 224 11.45 31.55 -6.38
N CYS A 225 12.57 30.95 -5.98
CA CYS A 225 13.01 29.68 -6.54
C CYS A 225 12.44 28.52 -5.71
N PHE A 226 12.27 27.35 -6.35
CA PHE A 226 11.89 26.13 -5.66
C PHE A 226 12.74 24.93 -6.09
N SER A 227 12.81 23.96 -5.19
CA SER A 227 13.22 22.57 -5.42
C SER A 227 12.12 21.67 -4.88
N SER A 228 11.71 20.65 -5.62
CA SER A 228 10.66 19.73 -5.19
C SER A 228 10.99 18.28 -5.52
N LEU A 229 10.54 17.38 -4.66
CA LEU A 229 10.58 15.94 -4.88
C LEU A 229 9.16 15.39 -4.72
N THR A 230 8.68 14.70 -5.75
CA THR A 230 7.36 14.05 -5.74
C THR A 230 7.51 12.57 -6.06
N ALA A 231 6.93 11.69 -5.25
CA ALA A 231 6.81 10.26 -5.54
C ALA A 231 5.53 10.01 -6.36
N ASN A 232 5.66 9.55 -7.60
CA ASN A 232 4.54 9.19 -8.45
C ASN A 232 4.66 7.73 -8.87
N ALA A 233 3.74 6.88 -8.40
CA ALA A 233 3.67 5.45 -8.73
C ALA A 233 5.02 4.70 -8.60
N GLY A 234 5.79 5.00 -7.55
CA GLY A 234 7.10 4.38 -7.29
C GLY A 234 8.29 5.03 -8.02
N SER A 235 8.06 6.04 -8.85
CA SER A 235 9.11 6.85 -9.49
C SER A 235 9.29 8.18 -8.76
N LEU A 236 10.53 8.53 -8.43
CA LEU A 236 10.88 9.80 -7.82
C LEU A 236 11.09 10.86 -8.91
N VAL A 237 10.29 11.93 -8.85
CA VAL A 237 10.36 13.05 -9.79
C VAL A 237 10.95 14.26 -9.08
N TYR A 238 12.18 14.59 -9.44
CA TYR A 238 12.88 15.76 -8.96
C TYR A 238 12.66 16.94 -9.92
N GLN A 239 12.32 18.12 -9.37
CA GLN A 239 12.11 19.33 -10.16
C GLN A 239 12.68 20.56 -9.47
N LYS A 240 13.18 21.50 -10.26
CA LYS A 240 13.58 22.85 -9.81
C LYS A 240 12.97 23.88 -10.73
N GLY A 241 12.67 25.05 -10.21
CA GLY A 241 12.19 26.15 -11.03
C GLY A 241 11.98 27.44 -10.25
N CYS A 242 11.10 28.29 -10.77
CA CYS A 242 10.79 29.58 -10.19
C CYS A 242 9.30 29.92 -10.31
N PHE A 243 8.79 30.63 -9.32
CA PHE A 243 7.44 31.18 -9.33
C PHE A 243 7.47 32.63 -9.78
N LYS A 244 6.75 32.92 -10.87
CA LYS A 244 6.51 34.30 -11.33
C LYS A 244 5.33 34.95 -10.60
N VAL A 245 4.38 34.14 -10.13
CA VAL A 245 3.18 34.63 -9.45
C VAL A 245 3.35 34.44 -7.94
N TYR A 246 3.21 35.53 -7.19
CA TYR A 246 3.39 35.54 -5.74
C TYR A 246 2.36 34.66 -4.99
N GLU A 247 1.11 34.63 -5.44
CA GLU A 247 0.08 33.80 -4.80
C GLU A 247 0.38 32.31 -4.97
N GLN A 248 0.82 31.91 -6.17
CA GLN A 248 1.26 30.53 -6.43
C GLN A 248 2.46 30.15 -5.57
N SER A 249 3.46 31.04 -5.46
CA SER A 249 4.61 30.79 -4.58
C SER A 249 4.17 30.66 -3.12
N THR A 250 3.24 31.50 -2.68
CA THR A 250 2.73 31.47 -1.31
C THR A 250 1.99 30.17 -1.01
N LEU A 251 1.13 29.71 -1.92
CA LEU A 251 0.38 28.48 -1.72
C LEU A 251 1.29 27.25 -1.75
N THR A 252 2.20 27.16 -2.71
CA THR A 252 3.07 25.98 -2.83
C THR A 252 4.15 25.95 -1.75
N CYS A 253 4.83 27.07 -1.47
CA CYS A 253 5.92 27.11 -0.50
C CYS A 253 5.44 27.05 0.96
N LYS A 254 4.17 27.38 1.24
CA LYS A 254 3.60 27.25 2.60
C LYS A 254 2.85 25.95 2.82
N THR A 255 2.71 25.11 1.79
CA THR A 255 2.10 23.80 1.97
C THR A 255 3.08 22.90 2.74
N PRO A 256 2.67 22.30 3.88
CA PRO A 256 3.52 21.36 4.62
C PRO A 256 3.91 20.14 3.77
N PRO A 257 5.09 19.55 3.99
CA PRO A 257 5.50 18.35 3.28
C PRO A 257 4.60 17.16 3.63
N SER A 258 4.30 16.34 2.63
CA SER A 258 3.57 15.08 2.76
C SER A 258 4.51 13.89 2.55
N ARG A 259 3.99 12.67 2.68
CA ARG A 259 4.79 11.44 2.46
C ARG A 259 5.29 11.29 1.02
N ASP A 260 4.56 11.86 0.07
CA ASP A 260 4.80 11.71 -1.37
C ASP A 260 5.24 13.00 -2.04
N GLN A 261 5.25 14.13 -1.33
CA GLN A 261 5.58 15.43 -1.91
C GLN A 261 6.22 16.35 -0.90
N ILE A 262 7.32 16.98 -1.31
CA ILE A 262 7.97 18.03 -0.56
C ILE A 262 8.43 19.14 -1.52
N VAL A 263 8.21 20.39 -1.13
CA VAL A 263 8.64 21.58 -1.86
C VAL A 263 9.39 22.50 -0.92
N GLU A 264 10.64 22.81 -1.27
CA GLU A 264 11.48 23.76 -0.56
C GLU A 264 11.66 25.01 -1.42
N CYS A 265 11.48 26.19 -0.82
CA CYS A 265 11.56 27.46 -1.53
C CYS A 265 12.56 28.41 -0.90
N CYS A 266 13.28 29.15 -1.73
CA CYS A 266 14.28 30.12 -1.32
C CYS A 266 14.17 31.41 -2.15
N GLN A 267 14.69 32.51 -1.59
CA GLN A 267 14.75 33.81 -2.26
C GLN A 267 16.21 34.20 -2.50
N GLY A 268 16.50 34.69 -3.70
CA GLY A 268 17.84 35.12 -4.11
C GLY A 268 18.32 34.44 -5.39
N PRO A 269 19.35 34.99 -6.04
CA PRO A 269 19.88 34.47 -7.30
C PRO A 269 20.51 33.09 -7.09
N LEU A 270 20.05 32.12 -7.89
CA LEU A 270 20.52 30.73 -7.97
C LEU A 270 20.50 30.00 -6.62
N CYS A 271 19.66 30.42 -5.68
CA CYS A 271 19.62 29.84 -4.34
C CYS A 271 19.25 28.35 -4.33
N ASN A 272 18.49 27.89 -5.34
CA ASN A 272 18.10 26.50 -5.47
C ASN A 272 19.13 25.60 -6.17
N MET A 273 20.32 26.11 -6.52
CA MET A 273 21.35 25.32 -7.23
C MET A 273 21.86 24.15 -6.40
N ASN A 274 22.12 24.37 -5.11
CA ASN A 274 22.71 23.35 -4.23
C ASN A 274 21.69 22.69 -3.28
N SER A 275 20.40 22.96 -3.48
CA SER A 275 19.33 22.39 -2.65
C SER A 275 19.05 20.96 -3.11
N THR A 276 19.08 20.02 -2.17
CA THR A 276 18.69 18.62 -2.35
C THR A 276 17.52 18.35 -1.43
N VAL A 277 16.41 17.88 -1.99
CA VAL A 277 15.17 17.69 -1.26
C VAL A 277 14.94 16.19 -1.13
N GLU A 278 14.66 15.73 0.08
CA GLU A 278 14.39 14.32 0.39
C GLU A 278 12.98 14.19 0.97
N LEU A 279 12.29 13.10 0.62
CA LEU A 279 10.98 12.82 1.18
C LEU A 279 11.12 12.50 2.68
N PRO A 280 10.16 12.92 3.53
CA PRO A 280 10.21 12.66 4.97
C PRO A 280 10.24 11.17 5.34
N VAL A 281 9.92 10.29 4.40
CA VAL A 281 9.94 8.83 4.55
C VAL A 281 10.79 8.28 3.41
N LYS A 282 11.90 7.60 3.73
CA LYS A 282 12.62 6.79 2.74
C LYS A 282 11.65 5.77 2.17
N ALA A 283 11.36 5.86 0.88
CA ALA A 283 10.67 4.79 0.18
C ALA A 283 11.52 3.53 0.36
N ASP A 284 11.02 2.57 1.15
CA ASP A 284 11.61 1.23 1.19
C ASP A 284 11.68 0.73 -0.25
N GLU A 285 12.88 0.32 -0.66
CA GLU A 285 13.17 -0.17 -2.00
C GLU A 285 12.15 -1.26 -2.38
N LEU A 286 11.34 -1.01 -3.41
CA LEU A 286 10.54 -2.06 -4.03
C LEU A 286 11.49 -3.20 -4.43
N PRO A 287 11.23 -4.46 -4.03
CA PRO A 287 12.09 -5.56 -4.42
C PRO A 287 11.98 -5.74 -5.94
N ASN A 288 13.10 -5.51 -6.63
CA ASN A 288 13.24 -5.79 -8.06
C ASN A 288 12.99 -7.29 -8.29
N TYR A 289 11.79 -7.65 -8.75
CA TYR A 289 11.48 -9.03 -9.13
C TYR A 289 12.25 -9.39 -10.40
N SER A 290 13.20 -10.32 -10.28
CA SER A 290 13.97 -10.78 -11.45
C SER A 290 13.08 -11.60 -12.37
N VAL A 291 13.01 -11.21 -13.64
CA VAL A 291 12.26 -11.86 -14.72
C VAL A 291 12.57 -13.36 -14.84
N THR A 292 13.78 -13.77 -14.43
CA THR A 292 14.20 -15.17 -14.35
C THR A 292 13.37 -16.01 -13.37
N THR A 293 12.96 -15.45 -12.23
CA THR A 293 12.19 -16.18 -11.22
C THR A 293 10.77 -16.42 -11.71
N LEU A 294 10.16 -15.43 -12.36
CA LEU A 294 8.84 -15.56 -12.98
C LEU A 294 8.84 -16.60 -14.11
N ALA A 295 9.88 -16.61 -14.95
CA ALA A 295 10.01 -17.58 -16.04
C ALA A 295 10.13 -19.02 -15.51
N ILE A 296 10.85 -19.24 -14.41
CA ILE A 296 10.99 -20.57 -13.80
C ILE A 296 9.66 -21.05 -13.21
N VAL A 297 8.92 -20.18 -12.52
CA VAL A 297 7.61 -20.52 -11.91
C VAL A 297 6.57 -20.91 -12.96
N ILE A 298 6.64 -20.33 -14.16
CA ILE A 298 5.70 -20.64 -15.25
C ILE A 298 6.12 -21.90 -16.03
N VAL A 299 7.41 -22.04 -16.36
CA VAL A 299 7.88 -23.12 -17.26
C VAL A 299 7.97 -24.47 -16.54
N ALA A 300 8.35 -24.50 -15.27
CA ALA A 300 8.48 -25.74 -14.49
C ALA A 300 7.19 -26.58 -14.39
N PRO A 301 6.02 -26.03 -14.02
CA PRO A 301 4.78 -26.82 -13.93
C PRO A 301 4.33 -27.37 -15.29
N ILE A 302 4.57 -26.64 -16.38
CA ILE A 302 4.24 -27.10 -17.74
C ILE A 302 5.03 -28.38 -18.08
N ILE A 303 6.32 -28.42 -17.75
CA ILE A 303 7.16 -29.60 -17.98
C ILE A 303 6.67 -30.80 -17.16
N VAL A 304 6.30 -30.57 -15.89
CA VAL A 304 5.77 -31.63 -15.01
C VAL A 304 4.47 -32.22 -15.58
N LEU A 305 3.56 -31.37 -16.06
CA LEU A 305 2.31 -31.82 -16.69
C LEU A 305 2.56 -32.66 -17.94
N ILE A 306 3.53 -32.29 -18.77
CA ILE A 306 3.91 -33.07 -19.95
C ILE A 306 4.40 -34.47 -19.54
N ILE A 307 5.25 -34.56 -18.51
CA ILE A 307 5.77 -35.85 -18.02
C ILE A 307 4.64 -36.72 -17.47
N LEU A 308 3.75 -36.16 -16.65
CA LEU A 308 2.61 -36.90 -16.10
C LEU A 308 1.66 -37.40 -17.19
N SER A 309 1.42 -36.57 -18.22
CA SER A 309 0.61 -36.96 -19.37
C SER A 309 1.22 -38.14 -20.14
N ALA A 310 2.54 -38.14 -20.35
CA ALA A 310 3.25 -39.23 -21.01
C ALA A 310 3.18 -40.52 -20.18
N ILE A 311 3.37 -40.44 -18.86
CA ILE A 311 3.26 -41.59 -17.95
C ILE A 311 1.84 -42.16 -17.97
N ALA A 312 0.81 -41.32 -17.91
CA ALA A 312 -0.58 -41.76 -17.98
C ALA A 312 -0.86 -42.52 -19.28
N ILE A 313 -0.42 -41.98 -20.43
CA ILE A 313 -0.56 -42.64 -21.73
C ILE A 313 0.15 -44.01 -21.74
N LEU A 314 1.35 -44.10 -21.18
CA LEU A 314 2.09 -45.37 -21.09
C LEU A 314 1.39 -46.40 -20.22
N VAL A 315 0.83 -45.98 -19.08
CA VAL A 315 0.07 -46.86 -18.17
C VAL A 315 -1.20 -47.34 -18.85
N PHE A 316 -1.98 -46.47 -19.48
CA PHE A 316 -3.18 -46.85 -20.22
C PHE A 316 -2.85 -47.80 -21.37
N ARG A 317 -1.78 -47.54 -22.13
CA ARG A 317 -1.30 -48.45 -23.18
C ARG A 317 -0.92 -49.82 -22.61
N ARG A 318 -0.22 -49.86 -21.48
CA ARG A 318 0.20 -51.11 -20.83
C ARG A 318 -0.99 -51.89 -20.30
N ILE A 319 -1.97 -51.23 -19.69
CA ILE A 319 -3.21 -51.87 -19.22
C ILE A 319 -4.01 -52.40 -20.40
N HIS A 320 -4.18 -51.62 -21.47
CA HIS A 320 -4.91 -52.05 -22.65
C HIS A 320 -4.23 -53.24 -23.35
N HIS A 321 -2.89 -53.22 -23.45
CA HIS A 321 -2.13 -54.36 -23.98
C HIS A 321 -2.33 -55.61 -23.13
N ASN A 322 -2.25 -55.47 -21.80
CA ASN A 322 -2.40 -56.58 -20.86
C ASN A 322 -3.86 -57.10 -20.80
N GLN A 323 -4.85 -56.24 -21.06
CA GLN A 323 -6.25 -56.67 -21.21
C GLN A 323 -6.52 -57.36 -22.55
N MET A 324 -5.90 -56.89 -23.64
CA MET A 324 -5.94 -57.58 -24.93
C MET A 324 -5.30 -58.97 -24.86
N GLU A 325 -4.19 -59.13 -24.12
CA GLU A 325 -3.60 -60.45 -23.85
C GLU A 325 -4.52 -61.37 -23.03
N ARG A 326 -5.33 -60.82 -22.11
CA ARG A 326 -6.30 -61.61 -21.33
C ARG A 326 -7.58 -61.99 -22.07
N LEU A 327 -8.04 -61.14 -22.99
CA LEU A 327 -9.21 -61.43 -23.83
C LEU A 327 -8.83 -62.45 -24.92
N THR A 328 -7.66 -62.29 -25.55
CA THR A 328 -7.15 -63.28 -26.52
C THR A 328 -6.87 -64.65 -25.90
N SER A 329 -6.44 -64.74 -24.63
CA SER A 329 -6.32 -66.04 -23.94
C SER A 329 -7.67 -66.70 -23.66
N ARG A 330 -8.74 -65.91 -23.52
CA ARG A 330 -10.09 -66.43 -23.19
C ARG A 330 -10.86 -66.84 -24.46
N ASP A 331 -10.62 -66.13 -25.57
CA ASP A 331 -11.12 -66.51 -26.90
C ASP A 331 -10.36 -67.72 -27.48
N ALA A 332 -9.09 -67.95 -27.08
CA ALA A 332 -8.36 -69.16 -27.44
C ALA A 332 -8.87 -70.43 -26.72
N GLU A 333 -9.52 -70.29 -25.56
CA GLU A 333 -10.06 -71.42 -24.78
C GLU A 333 -11.54 -71.73 -25.11
N TYR A 334 -12.31 -70.73 -25.60
CA TYR A 334 -13.68 -70.93 -26.09
C TYR A 334 -13.81 -71.06 -27.61
N GLY A 335 -12.79 -70.68 -28.39
CA GLY A 335 -12.80 -70.78 -29.86
C GLY A 335 -12.49 -72.17 -30.43
N THR A 336 -12.10 -73.14 -29.59
CA THR A 336 -11.77 -74.51 -30.03
C THR A 336 -12.89 -75.53 -29.83
N ILE A 337 -14.05 -75.12 -29.31
CA ILE A 337 -15.23 -76.00 -29.12
C ILE A 337 -16.45 -75.38 -29.80
N ASP A 338 -16.34 -75.14 -31.11
CA ASP A 338 -17.46 -75.27 -32.05
C ASP A 338 -16.88 -75.39 -33.47
N GLY A 339 -16.01 -76.37 -33.63
CA GLY A 339 -15.88 -77.02 -34.93
C GLY A 339 -17.07 -77.95 -35.08
N LEU A 340 -17.98 -77.66 -36.01
CA LEU A 340 -18.72 -78.64 -36.81
C LEU A 340 -19.51 -77.95 -37.95
N ILE A 341 -18.99 -78.14 -39.16
CA ILE A 341 -19.71 -78.36 -40.43
C ILE A 341 -20.26 -77.12 -41.16
N ALA A 342 -19.45 -76.63 -42.11
CA ALA A 342 -19.96 -76.07 -43.35
C ALA A 342 -20.56 -77.20 -44.20
N SER A 343 -21.90 -77.33 -44.19
CA SER A 343 -22.59 -78.18 -45.15
C SER A 343 -22.68 -77.43 -46.48
N ASN A 344 -21.80 -77.79 -47.41
CA ASN A 344 -21.98 -77.48 -48.81
C ASN A 344 -23.16 -78.31 -49.33
N VAL A 345 -24.27 -77.67 -49.66
CA VAL A 345 -25.26 -78.26 -50.56
C VAL A 345 -25.60 -77.20 -51.61
N GLY A 346 -24.93 -77.29 -52.74
CA GLY A 346 -25.47 -76.79 -53.99
C GLY A 346 -26.31 -77.90 -54.61
N GLU A 347 -27.55 -77.62 -54.95
CA GLU A 347 -28.23 -78.40 -56.00
C GLU A 347 -29.29 -77.53 -56.71
N SER A 348 -29.17 -77.55 -58.02
CA SER A 348 -29.97 -76.86 -59.03
C SER A 348 -31.35 -77.49 -59.19
N THR A 349 -32.39 -76.69 -59.48
CA THR A 349 -33.51 -77.13 -60.33
C THR A 349 -34.07 -75.96 -61.15
N LEU A 350 -33.71 -75.96 -62.43
CA LEU A 350 -34.50 -75.47 -63.56
C LEU A 350 -35.38 -76.65 -64.02
N ALA A 351 -36.70 -76.51 -63.98
CA ALA A 351 -37.67 -77.23 -64.83
C ALA A 351 -39.03 -76.54 -64.70
#